data_AF-A0AAW5RCP8-F1
#
_entry.id   AF-A0AAW5RCP8-F1
#
_cell.length_a   1.000
_cell.length_b   1.000
_cell.length_c   1.000
_cell.angle_alpha   90.00
_cell.angle_beta   90.00
_cell.angle_gamma   90.00
#
_symmetry.space_group_name_H-M   'P 1'
#
loop_
_entity.id
_entity.type
_entity.pdbx_description
1 polymer ?
#
loop_
_entity_poly.entity_id
_entity_poly.type
_entity_poly.pdbx_seq_one_letter_code
_entity_poly.pdbx_strand_id
1 'polypeptide(L)'
;MNSNTATSEHTALQFYRQYSANALLPELDWQQIFEQSKLSELHTRALNTLYQAAVPLALKVFHELNFDVFAPAAYHPQGLGLFDKLAQQEVNLVKALENESAHLDHDTRHQMWSMLLRGGAVLVFKAWLGHVKTGTHQLDKSQFDELTDLLFIKTRPLELAQRLKVDANADLDHVFLMYENDVFLDHFNSLETAALFVDLGVYDAAFLSLRDDRVAEYLKAKGYVTQEQIDDLQCALNPLYCDSLMPKQDCLA
;
A
#
# COMPACT_ATOMS: atom_id res chain seq x y z
N MET A 1 -3.83 39.30 9.87
CA MET A 1 -3.41 37.92 9.55
C MET A 1 -4.64 37.04 9.68
N ASN A 2 -5.37 36.77 8.59
CA ASN A 2 -6.58 35.90 8.59
C ASN A 2 -7.03 35.45 7.19
N SER A 3 -6.20 35.63 6.15
CA SER A 3 -6.62 35.48 4.75
C SER A 3 -6.21 34.15 4.09
N ASN A 4 -5.30 33.38 4.71
CA ASN A 4 -4.81 32.11 4.14
C ASN A 4 -5.62 30.88 4.56
N THR A 5 -6.32 30.93 5.70
CA THR A 5 -7.16 29.81 6.20
C THR A 5 -8.50 29.73 5.47
N ALA A 6 -9.10 30.88 5.13
CA ALA A 6 -10.37 30.93 4.41
C ALA A 6 -10.26 30.43 2.95
N THR A 7 -9.09 30.53 2.33
CA THR A 7 -8.84 30.04 0.96
C THR A 7 -8.64 28.52 0.93
N SER A 8 -7.90 27.96 1.89
CA SER A 8 -7.70 26.50 1.98
C SER A 8 -8.99 25.73 2.28
N GLU A 9 -9.82 26.22 3.21
CA GLU A 9 -11.11 25.59 3.54
C GLU A 9 -12.05 25.59 2.33
N HIS A 10 -12.09 26.68 1.57
CA HIS A 10 -12.96 26.82 0.40
C HIS A 10 -12.54 25.90 -0.76
N THR A 11 -11.23 25.67 -0.90
CA THR A 11 -10.65 24.74 -1.88
C THR A 11 -10.86 23.28 -1.46
N ALA A 12 -10.68 22.93 -0.18
CA ALA A 12 -10.98 21.59 0.35
C ALA A 12 -12.47 21.23 0.19
N LEU A 13 -13.37 22.16 0.53
CA LEU A 13 -14.82 22.01 0.33
C LEU A 13 -15.24 21.91 -1.15
N GLN A 14 -14.48 22.50 -2.07
CA GLN A 14 -14.69 22.36 -3.51
C GLN A 14 -14.23 21.00 -4.02
N PHE A 15 -13.04 20.55 -3.64
CA PHE A 15 -12.53 19.21 -4.01
C PHE A 15 -13.39 18.10 -3.42
N TYR A 16 -13.81 18.25 -2.18
CA TYR A 16 -14.71 17.30 -1.54
C TYR A 16 -16.06 17.20 -2.28
N ARG A 17 -16.61 18.34 -2.73
CA ARG A 17 -17.80 18.34 -3.60
C ARG A 17 -17.54 17.71 -4.96
N GLN A 18 -16.37 17.96 -5.54
CA GLN A 18 -16.00 17.47 -6.87
C GLN A 18 -15.73 15.98 -6.91
N TYR A 19 -15.28 15.37 -5.80
CA TYR A 19 -14.85 13.96 -5.75
C TYR A 19 -15.54 13.14 -4.67
N SER A 20 -16.61 13.63 -4.06
CA SER A 20 -17.47 12.86 -3.15
C SER A 20 -17.90 11.52 -3.77
N ALA A 21 -18.35 10.56 -2.95
CA ALA A 21 -18.59 9.16 -3.32
C ALA A 21 -19.45 8.88 -4.58
N ASN A 22 -20.13 9.86 -5.16
CA ASN A 22 -20.92 9.74 -6.39
C ASN A 22 -20.30 10.49 -7.60
N ALA A 23 -19.13 11.09 -7.45
CA ALA A 23 -18.47 11.86 -8.50
C ALA A 23 -17.42 11.01 -9.23
N LEU A 24 -17.28 11.27 -10.53
CA LEU A 24 -16.33 10.56 -11.38
C LEU A 24 -14.90 10.82 -10.89
N LEU A 25 -14.20 9.73 -10.57
CA LEU A 25 -12.79 9.76 -10.27
C LEU A 25 -11.99 10.27 -11.50
N PRO A 26 -10.98 11.14 -11.30
CA PRO A 26 -10.13 11.58 -12.40
C PRO A 26 -9.36 10.38 -12.97
N GLU A 27 -9.09 10.42 -14.28
CA GLU A 27 -8.25 9.41 -14.90
C GLU A 27 -6.81 9.59 -14.43
N LEU A 28 -6.14 8.48 -14.10
CA LEU A 28 -4.74 8.47 -13.70
C LEU A 28 -3.92 7.72 -14.74
N ASP A 29 -2.84 8.34 -15.21
CA ASP A 29 -1.85 7.66 -16.04
C ASP A 29 -0.80 7.00 -15.14
N TRP A 30 -0.98 5.71 -14.84
CA TRP A 30 -0.05 4.93 -14.03
C TRP A 30 1.34 4.82 -14.64
N GLN A 31 1.44 4.85 -15.98
CA GLN A 31 2.73 4.78 -16.67
C GLN A 31 3.51 6.08 -16.48
N GLN A 32 2.81 7.22 -16.44
CA GLN A 32 3.41 8.51 -16.10
C GLN A 32 3.74 8.63 -14.61
N ILE A 33 2.93 8.06 -13.71
CA ILE A 33 3.26 8.08 -12.28
C ILE A 33 4.52 7.23 -12.03
N PHE A 34 4.59 6.04 -12.60
CA PHE A 34 5.67 5.08 -12.38
C PHE A 34 6.55 4.91 -13.63
N GLU A 35 7.11 6.00 -14.15
CA GLU A 35 7.88 6.01 -15.42
C GLU A 35 9.07 5.03 -15.43
N GLN A 36 9.67 4.82 -14.27
CA GLN A 36 10.80 3.90 -14.07
C GLN A 36 10.35 2.43 -14.02
N SER A 37 9.05 2.17 -13.88
CA SER A 37 8.46 0.83 -13.80
C SER A 37 7.92 0.40 -15.16
N LYS A 38 8.23 -0.83 -15.57
CA LYS A 38 7.64 -1.42 -16.77
C LYS A 38 6.26 -2.00 -16.43
N LEU A 39 5.22 -1.17 -16.48
CA LEU A 39 3.85 -1.62 -16.25
C LEU A 39 3.32 -2.36 -17.50
N SER A 40 2.76 -3.53 -17.27
CA SER A 40 2.00 -4.25 -18.28
C SER A 40 0.53 -3.82 -18.22
N GLU A 41 -0.26 -4.21 -19.23
CA GLU A 41 -1.71 -4.02 -19.18
C GLU A 41 -2.37 -4.70 -17.98
N LEU A 42 -1.80 -5.81 -17.49
CA LEU A 42 -2.26 -6.48 -16.27
C LEU A 42 -2.06 -5.58 -15.04
N HIS A 43 -0.87 -4.96 -14.91
CA HIS A 43 -0.58 -4.05 -13.79
C HIS A 43 -1.49 -2.82 -13.82
N THR A 44 -1.68 -2.22 -14.99
CA THR A 44 -2.56 -1.06 -15.18
C THR A 44 -4.01 -1.38 -14.85
N ARG A 45 -4.51 -2.55 -15.28
CA ARG A 45 -5.88 -3.00 -14.94
C ARG A 45 -6.02 -3.22 -13.44
N ALA A 46 -5.06 -3.90 -12.80
CA ALA A 46 -5.07 -4.11 -11.35
C ALA A 46 -5.08 -2.77 -10.58
N LEU A 47 -4.19 -1.84 -10.92
CA LEU A 47 -4.12 -0.50 -10.30
C LEU A 47 -5.44 0.28 -10.49
N ASN A 48 -6.02 0.24 -11.69
CA ASN A 48 -7.32 0.86 -11.95
C ASN A 48 -8.43 0.25 -11.09
N THR A 49 -8.51 -1.07 -10.97
CA THR A 49 -9.54 -1.70 -10.13
C THR A 49 -9.35 -1.37 -8.66
N LEU A 50 -8.11 -1.37 -8.16
CA LEU A 50 -7.81 -0.93 -6.79
C LEU A 50 -8.22 0.53 -6.58
N TYR A 51 -7.92 1.40 -7.54
CA TYR A 51 -8.26 2.81 -7.50
C TYR A 51 -9.76 3.06 -7.43
N GLN A 52 -10.54 2.38 -8.28
CA GLN A 52 -12.00 2.48 -8.31
C GLN A 52 -12.66 1.95 -7.04
N ALA A 53 -12.05 0.99 -6.34
CA ALA A 53 -12.58 0.45 -5.09
C ALA A 53 -12.15 1.26 -3.85
N ALA A 54 -10.85 1.56 -3.72
CA ALA A 54 -10.27 2.11 -2.49
C ALA A 54 -10.60 3.59 -2.28
N VAL A 55 -10.54 4.40 -3.35
CA VAL A 55 -10.70 5.85 -3.20
C VAL A 55 -12.12 6.26 -2.81
N PRO A 56 -13.20 5.75 -3.45
CA PRO A 56 -14.56 6.12 -3.05
C PRO A 56 -14.88 5.69 -1.61
N LEU A 57 -14.39 4.52 -1.19
CA LEU A 57 -14.54 4.06 0.19
C LEU A 57 -13.84 5.01 1.16
N ALA A 58 -12.57 5.34 0.91
CA ALA A 58 -11.80 6.22 1.77
C ALA A 58 -12.47 7.59 1.92
N LEU A 59 -12.92 8.19 0.81
CA LEU A 59 -13.62 9.47 0.83
C LEU A 59 -14.92 9.43 1.60
N LYS A 60 -15.69 8.35 1.46
CA LYS A 60 -16.91 8.14 2.24
C LYS A 60 -16.59 8.07 3.75
N VAL A 61 -15.58 7.29 4.13
CA VAL A 61 -15.20 7.10 5.54
C VAL A 61 -14.67 8.40 6.14
N PHE A 62 -13.83 9.13 5.41
CA PHE A 62 -13.34 10.44 5.84
C PHE A 62 -14.49 11.44 6.02
N HIS A 63 -15.53 11.39 5.18
CA HIS A 63 -16.75 12.15 5.41
C HIS A 63 -17.39 11.87 6.77
N GLU A 64 -17.64 10.58 7.02
CA GLU A 64 -18.39 10.11 8.18
C GLU A 64 -17.65 10.43 9.48
N LEU A 65 -16.32 10.50 9.40
CA LEU A 65 -15.43 10.82 10.51
C LEU A 65 -15.11 12.32 10.62
N ASN A 66 -15.64 13.17 9.73
CA ASN A 66 -15.26 14.58 9.60
C ASN A 66 -13.73 14.78 9.50
N PHE A 67 -13.07 13.87 8.78
CA PHE A 67 -11.64 13.91 8.54
C PHE A 67 -11.36 14.67 7.24
N ASP A 68 -10.60 15.76 7.33
CA ASP A 68 -10.20 16.54 6.17
C ASP A 68 -8.79 16.14 5.71
N VAL A 69 -8.72 15.35 4.64
CA VAL A 69 -7.45 14.89 4.00
C VAL A 69 -6.60 16.02 3.42
N PHE A 70 -7.16 17.23 3.28
CA PHE A 70 -6.44 18.42 2.80
C PHE A 70 -5.91 19.28 3.94
N ALA A 71 -6.33 19.04 5.18
CA ALA A 71 -5.81 19.74 6.33
C ALA A 71 -4.35 19.31 6.60
N PRO A 72 -3.53 20.19 7.21
CA PRO A 72 -2.23 19.77 7.70
C PRO A 72 -2.37 18.69 8.79
N ALA A 73 -1.46 17.73 8.83
CA ALA A 73 -1.52 16.58 9.75
C ALA A 73 -1.72 16.95 11.23
N ALA A 74 -1.23 18.12 11.66
CA ALA A 74 -1.42 18.65 13.01
C ALA A 74 -2.90 18.93 13.39
N TYR A 75 -3.81 18.95 12.42
CA TYR A 75 -5.24 19.25 12.61
C TYR A 75 -6.14 18.03 12.44
N HIS A 76 -5.57 16.85 12.19
CA HIS A 76 -6.36 15.63 12.08
C HIS A 76 -6.91 15.21 13.44
N PRO A 77 -8.17 14.75 13.50
CA PRO A 77 -8.78 14.32 14.76
C PRO A 77 -8.03 13.12 15.34
N GLN A 78 -7.36 13.31 16.49
CA GLN A 78 -6.75 12.23 17.25
C GLN A 78 -7.70 11.84 18.38
N GLY A 79 -8.40 10.70 18.23
CA GLY A 79 -9.39 10.23 19.21
C GLY A 79 -9.28 8.74 19.47
N LEU A 80 -9.38 8.37 20.75
CA LEU A 80 -9.56 6.98 21.18
C LEU A 80 -10.77 6.37 20.43
N GLY A 81 -10.51 5.34 19.63
CA GLY A 81 -11.51 4.63 18.82
C GLY A 81 -11.63 5.07 17.36
N LEU A 82 -10.86 6.08 16.88
CA LEU A 82 -10.78 6.37 15.45
C LEU A 82 -10.17 5.20 14.69
N PHE A 83 -9.03 4.70 15.16
CA PHE A 83 -8.32 3.56 14.58
C PHE A 83 -9.19 2.31 14.52
N ASP A 84 -9.93 2.01 15.59
CA ASP A 84 -10.88 0.89 15.60
C ASP A 84 -11.98 1.04 14.55
N LYS A 85 -12.50 2.26 14.34
CA LYS A 85 -13.51 2.54 13.33
C LYS A 85 -12.96 2.42 11.91
N LEU A 86 -11.72 2.85 11.67
CA LEU A 86 -11.04 2.73 10.38
C LEU A 86 -10.78 1.24 10.07
N ALA A 87 -10.24 0.49 11.03
CA ALA A 87 -10.00 -0.94 10.89
C ALA A 87 -11.28 -1.72 10.57
N GLN A 88 -12.43 -1.34 11.14
CA GLN A 88 -13.73 -1.94 10.82
C GLN A 88 -14.18 -1.75 9.37
N GLN A 89 -13.62 -0.77 8.64
CA GLN A 89 -13.95 -0.53 7.23
C GLN A 89 -13.25 -1.50 6.28
N GLU A 90 -12.24 -2.25 6.74
CA GLU A 90 -11.55 -3.23 5.91
C GLU A 90 -12.52 -4.23 5.28
N VAL A 91 -13.51 -4.71 6.05
CA VAL A 91 -14.52 -5.65 5.54
C VAL A 91 -15.29 -5.07 4.35
N ASN A 92 -15.59 -3.77 4.39
CA ASN A 92 -16.25 -3.06 3.30
C ASN A 92 -15.32 -2.91 2.09
N LEU A 93 -14.04 -2.61 2.31
CA LEU A 93 -13.02 -2.55 1.26
C LEU A 93 -12.88 -3.88 0.54
N VAL A 94 -12.66 -4.96 1.28
CA VAL A 94 -12.48 -6.28 0.67
C VAL A 94 -13.75 -6.72 -0.05
N LYS A 95 -14.95 -6.40 0.47
CA LYS A 95 -16.21 -6.68 -0.24
C LYS A 95 -16.34 -5.87 -1.54
N ALA A 96 -15.93 -4.61 -1.55
CA ALA A 96 -15.91 -3.80 -2.77
C ALA A 96 -14.93 -4.41 -3.79
N LEU A 97 -13.72 -4.76 -3.35
CA LEU A 97 -12.69 -5.38 -4.19
C LEU A 97 -13.14 -6.73 -4.77
N GLU A 98 -13.84 -7.57 -4.01
CA GLU A 98 -14.42 -8.81 -4.52
C GLU A 98 -15.41 -8.56 -5.67
N ASN A 99 -16.30 -7.57 -5.52
CA ASN A 99 -17.29 -7.26 -6.54
C ASN A 99 -16.62 -6.65 -7.79
N GLU A 100 -15.73 -5.67 -7.59
CA GLU A 100 -15.02 -5.00 -8.68
C GLU A 100 -14.06 -5.94 -9.42
N SER A 101 -13.51 -6.96 -8.75
CA SER A 101 -12.61 -7.93 -9.39
C SER A 101 -13.31 -9.15 -10.01
N ALA A 102 -14.59 -9.37 -9.72
CA ALA A 102 -15.30 -10.60 -10.09
C ALA A 102 -15.33 -10.90 -11.59
N HIS A 103 -15.22 -9.87 -12.43
CA HIS A 103 -15.26 -9.96 -13.89
C HIS A 103 -13.88 -10.02 -14.55
N LEU A 104 -12.80 -9.86 -13.77
CA LEU A 104 -11.42 -9.86 -14.27
C LEU A 104 -10.89 -11.28 -14.50
N ASP A 105 -9.82 -11.43 -15.26
CA ASP A 105 -9.08 -12.68 -15.37
C ASP A 105 -8.27 -12.99 -14.10
N HIS A 106 -7.83 -14.25 -13.96
CA HIS A 106 -7.11 -14.71 -12.76
C HIS A 106 -5.81 -13.93 -12.54
N ASP A 107 -4.99 -13.74 -13.57
CA ASP A 107 -3.71 -13.03 -13.50
C ASP A 107 -3.90 -11.60 -13.00
N THR A 108 -4.91 -10.88 -13.49
CA THR A 108 -5.24 -9.52 -13.00
C THR A 108 -5.65 -9.54 -11.54
N ARG A 109 -6.48 -10.50 -11.11
CA ARG A 109 -6.85 -10.64 -9.69
C ARG A 109 -5.64 -11.01 -8.83
N HIS A 110 -4.71 -11.81 -9.36
CA HIS A 110 -3.47 -12.15 -8.69
C HIS A 110 -2.58 -10.92 -8.49
N GLN A 111 -2.45 -10.06 -9.50
CA GLN A 111 -1.75 -8.78 -9.35
C GLN A 111 -2.41 -7.89 -8.29
N MET A 112 -3.73 -7.77 -8.29
CA MET A 112 -4.46 -7.03 -7.25
C MET A 112 -4.20 -7.59 -5.86
N TRP A 113 -4.31 -8.91 -5.68
CA TRP A 113 -4.04 -9.59 -4.42
C TRP A 113 -2.62 -9.31 -3.92
N SER A 114 -1.62 -9.49 -4.80
CA SER A 114 -0.23 -9.24 -4.48
C SER A 114 0.04 -7.78 -4.10
N MET A 115 -0.55 -6.83 -4.82
CA MET A 115 -0.44 -5.40 -4.51
C MET A 115 -1.11 -5.06 -3.17
N LEU A 116 -2.30 -5.61 -2.88
CA LEU A 116 -3.04 -5.34 -1.64
C LEU A 116 -2.27 -5.75 -0.39
N LEU A 117 -1.65 -6.95 -0.42
CA LEU A 117 -0.81 -7.43 0.68
C LEU A 117 0.41 -6.55 0.94
N ARG A 118 0.76 -5.69 -0.03
CA ARG A 118 1.92 -4.80 0.00
C ARG A 118 1.57 -3.31 0.00
N GLY A 119 0.32 -2.97 0.37
CA GLY A 119 -0.13 -1.58 0.54
C GLY A 119 -0.69 -0.91 -0.71
N GLY A 120 -1.09 -1.66 -1.74
CA GLY A 120 -1.59 -1.14 -3.01
C GLY A 120 -2.80 -0.21 -2.89
N ALA A 121 -3.69 -0.42 -1.93
CA ALA A 121 -4.83 0.47 -1.70
C ALA A 121 -4.42 1.85 -1.15
N VAL A 122 -3.43 1.89 -0.25
CA VAL A 122 -2.82 3.14 0.23
C VAL A 122 -2.14 3.89 -0.93
N LEU A 123 -1.44 3.15 -1.80
CA LEU A 123 -0.72 3.70 -2.94
C LEU A 123 -1.65 4.39 -3.95
N VAL A 124 -2.73 3.75 -4.36
CA VAL A 124 -3.68 4.35 -5.33
C VAL A 124 -4.39 5.57 -4.75
N PHE A 125 -4.61 5.61 -3.44
CA PHE A 125 -5.14 6.81 -2.78
C PHE A 125 -4.11 7.95 -2.79
N LYS A 126 -2.83 7.67 -2.52
CA LYS A 126 -1.75 8.67 -2.61
C LYS A 126 -1.61 9.23 -4.03
N ALA A 127 -1.75 8.40 -5.05
CA ALA A 127 -1.77 8.84 -6.44
C ALA A 127 -2.93 9.80 -6.74
N TRP A 128 -4.14 9.44 -6.29
CA TRP A 128 -5.31 10.31 -6.41
C TRP A 128 -5.11 11.64 -5.68
N LEU A 129 -4.65 11.60 -4.45
CA LEU A 129 -4.45 12.80 -3.64
C LEU A 129 -3.41 13.74 -4.26
N GLY A 130 -2.31 13.18 -4.78
CA GLY A 130 -1.28 13.94 -5.47
C GLY A 130 -1.83 14.61 -6.73
N HIS A 131 -2.64 13.87 -7.51
CA HIS A 131 -3.32 14.40 -8.68
C HIS A 131 -4.29 15.53 -8.34
N VAL A 132 -5.16 15.35 -7.34
CA VAL A 132 -6.14 16.38 -6.96
C VAL A 132 -5.47 17.64 -6.41
N LYS A 133 -4.38 17.50 -5.64
CA LYS A 133 -3.67 18.66 -5.07
C LYS A 133 -2.91 19.49 -6.10
N THR A 134 -2.41 18.85 -7.16
CA THR A 134 -1.42 19.49 -8.05
C THR A 134 -1.82 19.54 -9.52
N GLY A 135 -2.86 18.81 -9.90
CA GLY A 135 -3.30 18.65 -11.30
C GLY A 135 -2.34 17.81 -12.14
N THR A 136 -1.39 17.09 -11.54
CA THR A 136 -0.37 16.30 -12.25
C THR A 136 -0.36 14.84 -11.79
N HIS A 137 0.10 13.92 -12.64
CA HIS A 137 0.16 12.49 -12.33
C HIS A 137 1.36 12.17 -11.43
N GLN A 138 1.22 12.40 -10.12
CA GLN A 138 2.27 12.18 -9.13
C GLN A 138 1.71 11.65 -7.81
N LEU A 139 2.59 11.07 -6.98
CA LEU A 139 2.21 10.55 -5.65
C LEU A 139 2.24 11.66 -4.58
N ASP A 140 1.22 11.68 -3.72
CA ASP A 140 1.29 12.44 -2.47
C ASP A 140 2.23 11.76 -1.45
N LYS A 141 3.28 12.48 -1.07
CA LYS A 141 4.33 12.01 -0.15
C LYS A 141 4.05 12.28 1.33
N SER A 142 2.97 12.97 1.65
CA SER A 142 2.65 13.25 3.06
C SER A 142 2.36 11.94 3.79
N GLN A 143 2.81 11.84 5.03
CA GLN A 143 2.47 10.69 5.88
C GLN A 143 1.09 10.90 6.48
N PHE A 144 0.28 9.83 6.43
CA PHE A 144 -1.11 9.80 6.90
C PHE A 144 -1.32 8.45 7.58
N ASP A 145 -1.09 8.38 8.89
CA ASP A 145 -1.24 7.11 9.64
C ASP A 145 -2.67 6.58 9.52
N GLU A 146 -3.67 7.48 9.54
CA GLU A 146 -5.08 7.12 9.38
C GLU A 146 -5.40 6.51 8.00
N LEU A 147 -4.64 6.90 6.97
CA LEU A 147 -4.81 6.31 5.63
C LEU A 147 -4.29 4.87 5.60
N THR A 148 -3.15 4.64 6.26
CA THR A 148 -2.59 3.30 6.42
C THR A 148 -3.55 2.42 7.21
N ASP A 149 -4.09 2.90 8.33
CA ASP A 149 -5.06 2.13 9.13
C ASP A 149 -6.37 1.84 8.40
N LEU A 150 -6.78 2.71 7.48
CA LEU A 150 -8.00 2.53 6.69
C LEU A 150 -7.83 1.58 5.51
N LEU A 151 -6.72 1.70 4.78
CA LEU A 151 -6.55 1.07 3.47
C LEU A 151 -5.52 -0.06 3.45
N PHE A 152 -4.64 -0.19 4.45
CA PHE A 152 -3.71 -1.30 4.51
C PHE A 152 -4.43 -2.56 4.99
N ILE A 153 -4.63 -3.52 4.08
CA ILE A 153 -5.33 -4.77 4.36
C ILE A 153 -4.62 -5.56 5.46
N LYS A 154 -5.32 -5.90 6.55
CA LYS A 154 -4.83 -6.75 7.64
C LYS A 154 -5.31 -8.21 7.51
N THR A 155 -6.22 -8.48 6.56
CA THR A 155 -6.69 -9.81 6.17
C THR A 155 -5.52 -10.71 5.79
N ARG A 156 -5.52 -11.96 6.30
CA ARG A 156 -4.42 -12.92 6.07
C ARG A 156 -4.29 -13.24 4.57
N PRO A 157 -3.07 -13.50 4.07
CA PRO A 157 -2.82 -13.64 2.64
C PRO A 157 -3.67 -14.72 1.95
N LEU A 158 -3.79 -15.90 2.56
CA LEU A 158 -4.58 -17.00 2.00
C LEU A 158 -6.09 -16.75 2.06
N GLU A 159 -6.57 -16.04 3.09
CA GLU A 159 -7.97 -15.65 3.19
C GLU A 159 -8.32 -14.62 2.11
N LEU A 160 -7.46 -13.62 1.91
CA LEU A 160 -7.64 -12.64 0.84
C LEU A 160 -7.60 -13.30 -0.55
N ALA A 161 -6.71 -14.27 -0.77
CA ALA A 161 -6.64 -15.03 -2.01
C ALA A 161 -7.95 -15.78 -2.29
N GLN A 162 -8.53 -16.43 -1.27
CA GLN A 162 -9.82 -17.12 -1.38
C GLN A 162 -10.95 -16.14 -1.75
N ARG A 163 -11.02 -15.00 -1.08
CA ARG A 163 -12.01 -13.94 -1.34
C ARG A 163 -11.91 -13.42 -2.77
N LEU A 164 -10.70 -13.16 -3.26
CA LEU A 164 -10.45 -12.69 -4.63
C LEU A 164 -10.40 -13.82 -5.67
N LYS A 165 -10.64 -15.08 -5.29
CA LYS A 165 -10.58 -16.26 -6.18
C LYS A 165 -9.26 -16.33 -6.96
N VAL A 166 -8.16 -16.20 -6.22
CA VAL A 166 -6.78 -16.26 -6.69
C VAL A 166 -6.13 -17.55 -6.17
N ASP A 167 -5.28 -18.13 -7.01
CA ASP A 167 -4.34 -19.16 -6.54
C ASP A 167 -3.11 -18.44 -5.98
N ALA A 168 -2.92 -18.52 -4.67
CA ALA A 168 -1.84 -17.86 -3.96
C ALA A 168 -0.46 -18.45 -4.27
N ASN A 169 -0.41 -19.69 -4.77
CA ASN A 169 0.82 -20.39 -5.12
C ASN A 169 1.10 -20.38 -6.63
N ALA A 170 0.36 -19.59 -7.40
CA ALA A 170 0.58 -19.46 -8.82
C ALA A 170 1.96 -18.83 -9.08
N ASP A 171 2.69 -19.41 -10.03
CA ASP A 171 3.97 -18.90 -10.51
C ASP A 171 3.72 -17.72 -11.46
N LEU A 172 3.38 -16.57 -10.86
CA LEU A 172 3.08 -15.31 -11.54
C LEU A 172 3.98 -14.21 -10.97
N ASP A 173 4.36 -13.26 -11.83
CA ASP A 173 5.24 -12.17 -11.42
C ASP A 173 4.60 -11.27 -10.36
N HIS A 174 5.43 -10.62 -9.54
CA HIS A 174 4.99 -9.68 -8.52
C HIS A 174 5.66 -8.32 -8.74
N VAL A 175 4.88 -7.33 -9.20
CA VAL A 175 5.44 -6.03 -9.57
C VAL A 175 5.91 -5.22 -8.35
N PHE A 176 7.04 -4.54 -8.51
CA PHE A 176 7.53 -3.47 -7.65
C PHE A 176 7.41 -2.15 -8.38
N LEU A 177 7.05 -1.08 -7.66
CA LEU A 177 6.77 0.21 -8.27
C LEU A 177 7.83 1.22 -7.85
N MET A 178 8.66 1.62 -8.80
CA MET A 178 9.70 2.63 -8.63
C MET A 178 9.10 4.02 -8.81
N TYR A 179 9.30 4.89 -7.83
CA TYR A 179 8.92 6.30 -7.89
C TYR A 179 10.04 7.16 -7.30
N GLU A 180 10.66 7.98 -8.15
CA GLU A 180 11.86 8.76 -7.82
C GLU A 180 13.02 7.88 -7.32
N ASN A 181 13.30 7.89 -6.02
CA ASN A 181 14.36 7.12 -5.37
C ASN A 181 13.80 6.02 -4.45
N ASP A 182 12.47 5.88 -4.37
CA ASP A 182 11.78 4.99 -3.45
C ASP A 182 11.16 3.80 -4.20
N VAL A 183 11.13 2.65 -3.51
CA VAL A 183 10.44 1.44 -3.97
C VAL A 183 9.13 1.27 -3.22
N PHE A 184 8.03 1.24 -3.95
CA PHE A 184 6.69 0.97 -3.43
C PHE A 184 6.32 -0.51 -3.65
N LEU A 185 5.40 -0.99 -2.81
CA LEU A 185 5.01 -2.40 -2.69
C LEU A 185 6.15 -3.30 -2.17
N ASP A 186 6.94 -2.75 -1.25
CA ASP A 186 8.09 -3.39 -0.59
C ASP A 186 7.86 -3.61 0.93
N HIS A 187 6.63 -3.36 1.42
CA HIS A 187 6.22 -3.66 2.80
C HIS A 187 5.17 -4.77 2.79
N PHE A 188 4.95 -5.43 3.92
CA PHE A 188 3.99 -6.52 4.06
C PHE A 188 2.94 -6.20 5.12
N ASN A 189 1.72 -6.68 4.93
CA ASN A 189 0.68 -6.56 5.95
C ASN A 189 0.90 -7.46 7.18
N SER A 190 1.65 -8.56 7.03
CA SER A 190 1.87 -9.50 8.11
C SER A 190 3.13 -10.34 7.89
N LEU A 191 3.59 -11.00 8.96
CA LEU A 191 4.70 -11.95 8.91
C LEU A 191 4.39 -13.15 8.02
N GLU A 192 3.13 -13.60 7.96
CA GLU A 192 2.72 -14.66 7.03
C GLU A 192 2.86 -14.24 5.58
N THR A 193 2.61 -12.97 5.25
CA THR A 193 2.84 -12.44 3.91
C THR A 193 4.33 -12.42 3.58
N ALA A 194 5.19 -11.96 4.50
CA ALA A 194 6.63 -12.01 4.29
C ALA A 194 7.12 -13.45 3.97
N ALA A 195 6.66 -14.44 4.75
CA ALA A 195 7.01 -15.84 4.51
C ALA A 195 6.44 -16.40 3.20
N LEU A 196 5.19 -16.06 2.87
CA LEU A 196 4.58 -16.47 1.59
C LEU A 196 5.38 -15.91 0.40
N PHE A 197 5.80 -14.66 0.45
CA PHE A 197 6.57 -14.07 -0.65
C PHE A 197 8.02 -14.62 -0.73
N VAL A 198 8.53 -15.22 0.35
CA VAL A 198 9.74 -16.08 0.30
C VAL A 198 9.43 -17.40 -0.40
N ASP A 199 8.32 -18.07 -0.05
CA ASP A 199 7.89 -19.32 -0.70
C ASP A 199 7.69 -19.15 -2.22
N LEU A 200 7.17 -17.99 -2.63
CA LEU A 200 6.97 -17.63 -4.04
C LEU A 200 8.26 -17.18 -4.75
N GLY A 201 9.40 -17.13 -4.05
CA GLY A 201 10.68 -16.73 -4.63
C GLY A 201 10.80 -15.24 -4.95
N VAL A 202 9.89 -14.40 -4.44
CA VAL A 202 9.90 -12.94 -4.66
C VAL A 202 10.99 -12.26 -3.84
N TYR A 203 11.23 -12.78 -2.64
CA TYR A 203 12.28 -12.28 -1.76
C TYR A 203 13.17 -13.41 -1.26
N ASP A 204 14.44 -13.08 -1.08
CA ASP A 204 15.37 -13.91 -0.35
C ASP A 204 15.13 -13.78 1.17
N ALA A 205 15.06 -14.94 1.85
CA ALA A 205 14.77 -15.00 3.27
C ALA A 205 15.85 -14.33 4.13
N ALA A 206 17.13 -14.45 3.75
CA ALA A 206 18.23 -13.84 4.48
C ALA A 206 18.23 -12.32 4.26
N PHE A 207 17.95 -11.85 3.04
CA PHE A 207 17.85 -10.43 2.75
C PHE A 207 16.72 -9.75 3.53
N LEU A 208 15.52 -10.34 3.57
CA LEU A 208 14.43 -9.80 4.39
C LEU A 208 14.77 -9.78 5.88
N SER A 209 15.43 -10.83 6.36
CA SER A 209 15.84 -10.94 7.77
C SER A 209 16.90 -9.92 8.18
N LEU A 210 17.72 -9.44 7.25
CA LEU A 210 18.66 -8.34 7.52
C LEU A 210 17.95 -6.99 7.70
N ARG A 211 16.78 -6.81 7.05
CA ARG A 211 16.05 -5.54 7.05
C ARG A 211 15.21 -5.36 8.32
N ASP A 212 14.55 -6.42 8.80
CA ASP A 212 13.62 -6.38 9.95
C ASP A 212 13.80 -7.56 10.92
N ASP A 213 14.05 -7.27 12.20
CA ASP A 213 14.28 -8.29 13.24
C ASP A 213 13.07 -9.19 13.50
N ARG A 214 11.85 -8.67 13.39
CA ARG A 214 10.63 -9.47 13.62
C ARG A 214 10.43 -10.47 12.50
N VAL A 215 10.74 -10.06 11.27
CA VAL A 215 10.75 -10.96 10.11
C VAL A 215 11.85 -12.01 10.29
N ALA A 216 13.06 -11.61 10.73
CA ALA A 216 14.15 -12.52 11.00
C ALA A 216 13.80 -13.60 12.03
N GLU A 217 13.22 -13.21 13.17
CA GLU A 217 12.77 -14.14 14.21
C GLU A 217 11.71 -15.11 13.68
N TYR A 218 10.73 -14.60 12.93
CA TYR A 218 9.66 -15.40 12.36
C TYR A 218 10.18 -16.41 11.32
N LEU A 219 10.99 -15.97 10.37
CA LEU A 219 11.54 -16.82 9.31
C LEU A 219 12.49 -17.88 9.88
N LYS A 220 13.31 -17.54 10.88
CA LYS A 220 14.12 -18.51 11.63
C LYS A 220 13.26 -19.56 12.32
N ALA A 221 12.21 -19.14 13.02
CA ALA A 221 11.31 -20.07 13.71
C ALA A 221 10.58 -21.03 12.75
N LYS A 222 10.36 -20.60 11.50
CA LYS A 222 9.77 -21.42 10.42
C LYS A 222 10.79 -22.27 9.65
N GLY A 223 12.08 -22.07 9.88
CA GLY A 223 13.14 -22.81 9.21
C GLY A 223 13.46 -22.31 7.79
N TYR A 224 13.04 -21.10 7.44
CA TYR A 224 13.37 -20.49 6.14
C TYR A 224 14.81 -20.00 6.04
N VAL A 225 15.41 -19.66 7.18
CA VAL A 225 16.76 -19.10 7.25
C VAL A 225 17.40 -19.44 8.58
N THR A 226 18.73 -19.55 8.62
CA THR A 226 19.52 -19.70 9.85
C THR A 226 20.21 -18.38 10.22
N GLN A 227 20.66 -18.24 11.47
CA GLN A 227 21.45 -17.08 11.87
C GLN A 227 22.76 -16.99 11.07
N GLU A 228 23.40 -18.13 10.79
CA GLU A 228 24.63 -18.20 9.99
C GLU A 228 24.45 -17.62 8.58
N GLN A 229 23.33 -17.95 7.91
CA GLN A 229 23.04 -17.39 6.58
C GLN A 229 22.85 -15.87 6.59
N ILE A 230 22.23 -15.34 7.66
CA ILE A 230 22.05 -13.89 7.84
C ILE A 230 23.41 -13.23 8.06
N ASP A 231 24.23 -13.79 8.96
CA ASP A 231 25.55 -13.26 9.30
C ASP A 231 26.51 -13.29 8.10
N ASP A 232 26.49 -14.38 7.32
CA ASP A 232 27.27 -14.53 6.09
C ASP A 232 26.88 -13.48 5.05
N LEU A 233 25.58 -13.25 4.85
CA LEU A 233 25.09 -12.22 3.94
C LEU A 233 25.46 -10.82 4.43
N GLN A 234 25.38 -10.56 5.73
CA GLN A 234 25.82 -9.29 6.32
C GLN A 234 27.31 -9.02 6.05
N CYS A 235 28.15 -10.04 6.21
CA CYS A 235 29.59 -9.94 5.93
C CYS A 235 29.86 -9.72 4.44
N ALA A 236 29.12 -10.40 3.56
CA ALA A 236 29.25 -10.23 2.11
C ALA A 236 28.83 -8.82 1.65
N LEU A 237 27.82 -8.22 2.27
CA LEU A 237 27.33 -6.88 1.95
C LEU A 237 28.17 -5.76 2.58
N ASN A 238 28.93 -6.05 3.64
CA ASN A 238 29.86 -5.10 4.27
C ASN A 238 31.28 -5.72 4.45
N PRO A 239 31.98 -6.05 3.34
CA PRO A 239 33.25 -6.78 3.40
C PRO A 239 34.40 -5.97 3.99
N LEU A 240 34.24 -4.64 4.11
CA LEU A 240 35.23 -3.71 4.62
C LEU A 240 34.91 -3.21 6.04
N TYR A 241 33.84 -3.71 6.68
CA TYR A 241 33.36 -3.24 7.98
C TYR A 241 33.27 -1.70 8.05
N CYS A 242 32.75 -1.07 6.99
CA CYS A 242 32.44 0.34 7.03
C CYS A 242 31.27 0.54 8.03
N ASP A 243 31.37 1.56 8.90
CA ASP A 243 30.38 1.85 9.96
C ASP A 243 28.96 2.14 9.44
N SER A 244 28.75 2.19 8.12
CA SER A 244 27.41 2.22 7.51
C SER A 244 26.81 0.80 7.51
N LEU A 245 26.35 0.35 8.67
CA LEU A 245 25.37 -0.73 8.73
C LEU A 245 24.18 -0.31 7.83
N MET A 246 23.70 -1.22 6.96
CA MET A 246 22.45 -0.96 6.27
C MET A 246 21.40 -0.63 7.34
N PRO A 247 20.76 0.55 7.29
CA PRO A 247 19.77 0.90 8.28
C PRO A 247 18.65 -0.15 8.22
N LYS A 248 18.30 -0.70 9.38
CA LYS A 248 17.12 -1.57 9.48
C LYS A 248 15.91 -0.79 8.99
N GLN A 249 15.09 -1.44 8.18
CA GLN A 249 13.86 -0.87 7.65
C GLN A 249 12.70 -1.67 8.18
N ASP A 250 11.64 -0.98 8.60
CA ASP A 250 10.39 -1.64 8.97
C ASP A 250 9.79 -2.29 7.71
N CYS A 251 9.74 -3.61 7.67
CA CYS A 251 9.15 -4.35 6.55
C CYS A 251 7.65 -4.61 6.76
N LEU A 252 7.10 -4.27 7.93
CA LEU A 252 5.71 -4.48 8.30
C LEU A 252 4.97 -3.13 8.36
N ALA A 253 3.68 -3.16 8.03
CA ALA A 253 2.81 -1.98 8.06
C ALA A 253 1.70 -2.06 9.10
#